data_AF-A0A2G2V3P0-F1
#
_entry.id   AF-A0A2G2V3P0-F1
#
_cell.length_a   1.000
_cell.length_b   1.000
_cell.length_c   1.000
_cell.angle_alpha   90.00
_cell.angle_beta   90.00
_cell.angle_gamma   90.00
#
_symmetry.space_group_name_H-M   'P 1'
#
loop_
_entity.id
_entity.type
_entity.pdbx_description
1 polymer ?
#
loop_
_entity_poly.entity_id
_entity_poly.type
_entity_poly.pdbx_seq_one_letter_code
_entity_poly.pdbx_strand_id
1 'polypeptide(L)'
;MRCSITLASEQDSSQELSNNKLCPMGKSLHCYIVSCFIRCALTLVLEGCDGSLFLDDTSTFTGKKRAQPNFNSARGFEVIDDIKSAVKKVCPGVVSCADILAVTAQDSFAILGGPNWDVKLGRRDARTASQAPANNSIPTLTSNLNRLISSFNAVGLSTKDMIVLSRLFLSL
;
A
#
# COMPACT_ATOMS: atom_id res chain seq x y z
N MET A 1 -5.18 18.57 19.52
CA MET A 1 -6.24 17.97 18.67
C MET A 1 -5.66 16.73 18.01
N ARG A 2 -6.12 15.52 18.36
CA ARG A 2 -5.76 14.30 17.64
C ARG A 2 -6.74 14.17 16.48
N CYS A 3 -6.23 14.12 15.25
CA CYS A 3 -7.04 13.78 14.11
C CYS A 3 -7.45 12.30 14.22
N SER A 4 -8.74 12.00 14.23
CA SER A 4 -9.21 10.61 14.12
C SER A 4 -9.13 10.16 12.66
N ILE A 5 -7.92 9.80 12.21
CA ILE A 5 -7.67 9.23 10.88
C ILE A 5 -8.64 8.11 10.57
N THR A 6 -8.85 7.21 11.53
CA THR A 6 -9.66 5.99 11.34
C THR A 6 -11.07 6.32 10.88
N LEU A 7 -11.73 7.28 11.53
CA LEU A 7 -13.10 7.66 11.14
C LEU A 7 -13.16 8.28 9.73
N ALA A 8 -12.16 9.10 9.37
CA ALA A 8 -12.12 9.73 8.05
C ALA A 8 -11.77 8.72 6.95
N SER A 9 -10.78 7.85 7.18
CA SER A 9 -10.37 6.83 6.21
C SER A 9 -11.41 5.73 6.07
N GLU A 10 -12.11 5.34 7.13
CA GLU A 10 -13.10 4.26 7.11
C GLU A 10 -14.37 4.72 6.38
N GLN A 11 -14.78 5.98 6.57
CA GLN A 11 -15.88 6.60 5.81
C GLN A 11 -15.52 6.76 4.32
N ASP A 12 -14.33 7.26 4.00
CA ASP A 12 -13.91 7.41 2.60
C ASP A 12 -13.65 6.05 1.94
N SER A 13 -13.03 5.09 2.60
CA SER A 13 -12.78 3.75 2.04
C SER A 13 -14.10 3.02 1.78
N SER A 14 -15.07 3.14 2.68
CA SER A 14 -16.43 2.60 2.47
C SER A 14 -17.15 3.30 1.31
N GLN A 15 -16.99 4.62 1.18
CA GLN A 15 -17.61 5.39 0.11
C GLN A 15 -16.97 5.10 -1.26
N GLU A 16 -15.65 4.95 -1.31
CA GLU A 16 -14.89 4.58 -2.51
C GLU A 16 -15.16 3.12 -2.93
N LEU A 17 -15.43 2.23 -1.96
CA LEU A 17 -15.96 0.89 -2.21
C LEU A 17 -17.38 0.94 -2.80
N SER A 18 -18.28 1.71 -2.17
CA SER A 18 -19.66 1.89 -2.67
C SER A 18 -19.71 2.54 -4.05
N ASN A 19 -18.79 3.46 -4.33
CA ASN A 19 -18.67 4.15 -5.61
C ASN A 19 -17.91 3.33 -6.67
N ASN A 20 -17.59 2.07 -6.36
CA ASN A 20 -16.96 1.19 -7.32
C ASN A 20 -15.56 1.68 -7.76
N LYS A 21 -14.94 2.60 -7.02
CA LYS A 21 -13.63 3.15 -7.33
C LYS A 21 -12.52 2.32 -6.72
N LEU A 22 -12.73 1.86 -5.48
CA LEU A 22 -11.87 0.86 -4.85
C LEU A 22 -12.07 -0.52 -5.48
N CYS A 23 -13.15 -0.77 -6.24
CA CYS A 23 -13.42 -2.07 -6.87
C CYS A 23 -14.32 -1.93 -8.12
N PRO A 24 -13.89 -1.43 -9.28
CA PRO A 24 -14.75 -1.21 -10.44
C PRO A 24 -15.38 -2.52 -10.96
N MET A 25 -16.64 -2.76 -10.55
CA MET A 25 -17.54 -3.83 -10.93
C MET A 25 -17.65 -3.95 -12.45
N GLY A 26 -17.04 -5.01 -12.95
CA GLY A 26 -17.24 -5.57 -14.27
C GLY A 26 -16.78 -7.03 -14.41
N LYS A 27 -16.18 -7.63 -13.37
CA LYS A 27 -15.90 -9.08 -13.29
C LYS A 27 -16.01 -9.55 -11.85
N SER A 28 -16.97 -10.43 -11.61
CA SER A 28 -17.15 -11.16 -10.36
C SER A 28 -16.02 -12.21 -10.24
N LEU A 29 -15.10 -11.99 -9.30
CA LEU A 29 -14.56 -12.92 -8.29
C LEU A 29 -13.29 -12.25 -7.70
N HIS A 30 -13.39 -11.77 -6.46
CA HIS A 30 -12.36 -11.07 -5.67
C HIS A 30 -11.75 -9.82 -6.33
N CYS A 31 -12.22 -8.66 -5.86
CA CYS A 31 -11.81 -7.32 -6.26
C CYS A 31 -10.32 -7.21 -6.66
N TYR A 32 -10.08 -7.06 -7.97
CA TYR A 32 -8.76 -6.87 -8.59
C TYR A 32 -7.96 -5.69 -8.01
N ILE A 33 -8.63 -4.76 -7.34
CA ILE A 33 -7.99 -3.63 -6.68
C ILE A 33 -7.59 -3.96 -5.24
N VAL A 34 -8.35 -4.77 -4.48
CA VAL A 34 -7.87 -5.23 -3.16
C VAL A 34 -6.69 -6.19 -3.29
N SER A 35 -6.64 -7.02 -4.35
CA SER A 35 -5.42 -7.77 -4.69
C SER A 35 -4.25 -6.85 -5.06
N CYS A 36 -4.53 -5.69 -5.65
CA CYS A 36 -3.54 -4.65 -5.91
C CYS A 36 -3.09 -3.95 -4.62
N PHE A 37 -3.98 -3.65 -3.67
CA PHE A 37 -3.64 -3.08 -2.36
C PHE A 37 -2.84 -4.06 -1.50
N ILE A 38 -3.15 -5.34 -1.56
CA ILE A 38 -2.40 -6.42 -0.89
C ILE A 38 -1.01 -6.59 -1.51
N ARG A 39 -0.92 -6.58 -2.84
CA ARG A 39 0.36 -6.61 -3.55
C ARG A 39 1.16 -5.33 -3.29
N CYS A 40 0.48 -4.18 -3.21
CA CYS A 40 1.06 -2.90 -2.84
C CYS A 40 1.57 -2.93 -1.40
N ALA A 41 0.83 -3.50 -0.45
CA ALA A 41 1.26 -3.68 0.93
C ALA A 41 2.53 -4.53 1.03
N LEU A 42 2.63 -5.62 0.26
CA LEU A 42 3.86 -6.41 0.18
C LEU A 42 5.02 -5.58 -0.42
N THR A 43 4.78 -4.87 -1.51
CA THR A 43 5.77 -3.98 -2.13
C THR A 43 6.21 -2.88 -1.17
N LEU A 44 5.31 -2.28 -0.40
CA LEU A 44 5.56 -1.22 0.58
C LEU A 44 6.40 -1.71 1.76
N VAL A 45 6.17 -2.95 2.20
CA VAL A 45 6.96 -3.55 3.27
C VAL A 45 8.40 -3.79 2.81
N LEU A 46 8.60 -4.16 1.54
CA LEU A 46 9.93 -4.34 0.96
C LEU A 46 10.62 -3.02 0.58
N GLU A 47 9.84 -2.00 0.22
CA GLU A 47 10.34 -0.69 -0.25
C GLU A 47 10.42 0.40 0.82
N GLY A 48 9.85 0.14 1.99
CA GLY A 48 9.67 1.10 3.06
C GLY A 48 8.27 1.74 3.07
N CYS A 49 7.69 1.85 4.27
CA CYS A 49 6.39 2.49 4.51
C CYS A 49 6.56 4.01 4.76
N ASP A 50 7.15 4.72 3.80
CA ASP A 50 7.45 6.16 3.89
C ASP A 50 6.66 7.00 2.86
N GLY A 51 5.76 6.39 2.10
CA GLY A 51 4.98 7.09 1.08
C GLY A 51 5.77 7.49 -0.17
N SER A 52 7.07 7.13 -0.29
CA SER A 52 7.91 7.44 -1.46
C SER A 52 7.38 6.84 -2.77
N LEU A 53 6.53 5.80 -2.68
CA LEU A 53 5.85 5.19 -3.83
C LEU A 53 4.89 6.16 -4.54
N PHE A 54 4.30 7.11 -3.81
CA PHE A 54 3.32 8.05 -4.35
C PHE A 54 3.96 9.27 -5.01
N LEU A 55 5.26 9.50 -4.80
CA LEU A 55 5.98 10.61 -5.40
C LEU A 55 6.12 10.40 -6.91
N ASP A 56 5.60 11.36 -7.67
CA ASP A 56 5.76 11.43 -9.11
C ASP A 56 7.17 11.90 -9.52
N ASP A 57 7.49 11.69 -10.79
CA ASP A 57 8.76 12.15 -11.37
C ASP A 57 8.88 13.69 -11.25
N THR A 58 10.06 14.16 -10.84
CA THR A 58 10.41 15.58 -10.81
C THR A 58 11.68 15.83 -11.60
N SER A 59 12.07 17.10 -11.76
CA SER A 59 13.37 17.45 -12.36
C SER A 59 14.57 16.97 -11.54
N THR A 60 14.37 16.63 -10.26
CA THR A 60 15.44 16.29 -9.32
C THR A 60 15.53 14.81 -8.98
N PHE A 61 14.46 14.05 -9.20
CA PHE A 61 14.43 12.60 -8.96
C PHE A 61 13.35 11.92 -9.80
N THR A 62 13.54 10.62 -10.05
CA THR A 62 12.54 9.76 -10.70
C THR A 62 11.74 9.00 -9.65
N GLY A 63 10.42 9.09 -9.74
CA GLY A 63 9.47 8.41 -8.88
C GLY A 63 9.55 6.88 -9.00
N LYS A 64 9.10 6.20 -7.95
CA LYS A 64 9.08 4.73 -7.88
C LYS A 64 8.00 4.09 -8.75
N LYS A 65 7.00 4.85 -9.20
CA LYS A 65 5.90 4.34 -10.04
C LYS A 65 6.39 3.72 -11.36
N ARG A 66 7.53 4.18 -11.87
CA ARG A 66 8.16 3.68 -13.10
C ARG A 66 9.23 2.60 -12.88
N ALA A 67 9.48 2.18 -11.64
CA ALA A 67 10.35 1.03 -11.37
C ALA A 67 9.75 -0.25 -11.97
N GLN A 68 10.59 -1.17 -12.45
CA GLN A 68 10.16 -2.40 -13.13
C GLN A 68 9.07 -3.21 -12.38
N PRO A 69 9.14 -3.41 -11.05
CA PRO A 69 8.09 -4.14 -10.32
C PRO A 69 6.78 -3.36 -10.16
N ASN A 70 6.81 -2.02 -10.27
CA ASN A 70 5.65 -1.14 -10.07
C ASN A 70 5.00 -0.74 -11.40
N PHE A 71 5.81 -0.60 -12.45
CA PHE A 71 5.38 -0.14 -13.75
C PHE A 71 4.34 -1.10 -14.32
N ASN A 72 3.18 -0.55 -14.67
CA ASN A 72 2.01 -1.32 -15.09
C ASN A 72 1.51 -2.40 -14.11
N SER A 73 1.95 -2.40 -12.84
CA SER A 73 1.47 -3.31 -11.80
C SER A 73 0.82 -2.59 -10.62
N ALA A 74 1.42 -1.53 -10.09
CA ALA A 74 0.85 -0.78 -8.97
C ALA A 74 -0.33 0.08 -9.46
N ARG A 75 -1.43 0.12 -8.71
CA ARG A 75 -2.70 0.80 -9.02
C ARG A 75 -3.33 1.37 -7.74
N GLY A 76 -4.41 2.14 -7.87
CA GLY A 76 -5.14 2.70 -6.74
C GLY A 76 -4.51 3.96 -6.16
N PHE A 77 -3.67 4.66 -6.94
CA PHE A 77 -3.05 5.91 -6.52
C PHE A 77 -4.09 7.01 -6.35
N GLU A 78 -5.06 7.06 -7.26
CA GLU A 78 -6.19 7.97 -7.28
C GLU A 78 -7.07 7.86 -6.04
N VAL A 79 -7.27 6.63 -5.53
CA VAL A 79 -8.06 6.41 -4.32
C VAL A 79 -7.34 6.96 -3.09
N ILE A 80 -6.02 6.78 -3.01
CA ILE A 80 -5.21 7.35 -1.92
C ILE A 80 -5.17 8.88 -2.01
N ASP A 81 -5.14 9.45 -3.21
CA ASP A 81 -5.21 10.90 -3.40
C ASP A 81 -6.57 11.49 -2.97
N ASP A 82 -7.67 10.81 -3.28
CA ASP A 82 -9.03 11.18 -2.84
C ASP A 82 -9.13 11.14 -1.31
N ILE A 83 -8.68 10.05 -0.67
CA ILE A 83 -8.63 9.93 0.80
C ILE A 83 -7.75 11.02 1.40
N LYS A 84 -6.56 11.28 0.82
CA LYS A 84 -5.67 12.35 1.30
C LYS A 84 -6.35 13.71 1.22
N SER A 85 -7.09 13.97 0.15
CA SER A 85 -7.81 15.23 -0.05
C SER A 85 -8.89 15.43 1.03
N ALA A 86 -9.68 14.39 1.30
CA ALA A 86 -10.71 14.41 2.33
C ALA A 86 -10.12 14.54 3.74
N VAL A 87 -9.09 13.76 4.08
CA VAL A 87 -8.37 13.87 5.35
C VAL A 87 -7.76 15.26 5.55
N LYS A 88 -7.22 15.89 4.49
CA LYS A 88 -6.70 17.27 4.55
C LYS A 88 -7.77 18.31 4.87
N LYS A 89 -9.03 18.09 4.48
CA LYS A 89 -10.16 19.00 4.82
C LYS A 89 -10.48 18.97 6.31
N VAL A 90 -10.35 17.80 6.94
CA VAL A 90 -10.63 17.63 8.37
C VAL A 90 -9.40 17.97 9.23
N CYS A 91 -8.21 17.57 8.78
CA CYS A 91 -6.97 17.62 9.54
C CYS A 91 -5.78 18.07 8.67
N PRO A 92 -5.69 19.36 8.33
CA PRO A 92 -4.66 19.86 7.44
C PRO A 92 -3.27 19.66 8.03
N GLY A 93 -2.40 18.97 7.28
CA GLY A 93 -0.97 18.80 7.62
C GLY A 93 -0.67 17.86 8.80
N VAL A 94 -1.66 17.17 9.36
CA VAL A 94 -1.46 16.28 10.52
C VAL A 94 -1.12 14.86 10.09
N VAL A 95 -1.77 14.38 9.04
CA VAL A 95 -1.76 12.97 8.63
C VAL A 95 -0.81 12.76 7.47
N SER A 96 0.11 11.79 7.58
CA SER A 96 1.02 11.40 6.49
C SER A 96 0.32 10.50 5.47
N CYS A 97 0.77 10.53 4.21
CA CYS A 97 0.34 9.58 3.19
C CYS A 97 0.72 8.14 3.58
N ALA A 98 1.87 7.96 4.24
CA ALA A 98 2.30 6.68 4.77
C ALA A 98 1.32 6.09 5.81
N ASP A 99 0.74 6.92 6.68
CA ASP A 99 -0.26 6.46 7.66
C ASP A 99 -1.62 6.21 7.02
N ILE A 100 -2.06 7.06 6.07
CA ILE A 100 -3.30 6.81 5.30
C ILE A 100 -3.24 5.44 4.66
N LEU A 101 -2.13 5.14 3.97
CA LEU A 101 -1.94 3.87 3.30
C LEU A 101 -1.98 2.67 4.26
N ALA A 102 -1.37 2.80 5.44
CA ALA A 102 -1.39 1.73 6.44
C ALA A 102 -2.80 1.47 6.97
N VAL A 103 -3.60 2.52 7.14
CA VAL A 103 -4.99 2.41 7.59
C VAL A 103 -5.88 1.87 6.47
N THR A 104 -5.83 2.43 5.27
CA THR A 104 -6.59 1.95 4.11
C THR A 104 -6.29 0.50 3.77
N ALA A 105 -5.03 0.06 3.94
CA ALA A 105 -4.68 -1.35 3.78
C ALA A 105 -5.43 -2.22 4.79
N GLN A 106 -5.39 -1.87 6.08
CA GLN A 106 -6.09 -2.59 7.14
C GLN A 106 -7.61 -2.59 6.90
N ASP A 107 -8.19 -1.44 6.55
CA ASP A 107 -9.62 -1.30 6.27
C ASP A 107 -10.02 -2.26 5.14
N SER A 108 -9.19 -2.35 4.09
CA SER A 108 -9.38 -3.29 2.98
C SER A 108 -9.34 -4.75 3.43
N PHE A 109 -8.44 -5.12 4.37
CA PHE A 109 -8.41 -6.46 4.95
C PHE A 109 -9.67 -6.76 5.76
N ALA A 110 -10.11 -5.82 6.59
CA ALA A 110 -11.30 -5.97 7.42
C ALA A 110 -12.57 -6.13 6.57
N ILE A 111 -12.70 -5.33 5.50
CA ILE A 111 -13.81 -5.41 4.53
C ILE A 111 -13.87 -6.79 3.85
N LEU A 112 -12.72 -7.42 3.58
CA LEU A 112 -12.64 -8.77 3.02
C LEU A 112 -12.91 -9.88 4.05
N GLY A 113 -13.32 -9.56 5.28
CA GLY A 113 -13.53 -10.52 6.36
C GLY A 113 -12.25 -11.00 7.03
N GLY A 114 -11.14 -10.30 6.82
CA GLY A 114 -9.89 -10.49 7.55
C GLY A 114 -9.98 -9.98 9.00
N PRO A 115 -8.95 -10.25 9.82
CA PRO A 115 -8.91 -9.74 11.18
C PRO A 115 -8.83 -8.21 11.19
N ASN A 116 -9.45 -7.59 12.19
CA ASN A 116 -9.34 -6.16 12.46
C ASN A 116 -8.30 -5.94 13.58
N TRP A 117 -7.41 -4.98 13.40
CA TRP A 117 -6.38 -4.64 14.40
C TRP A 117 -6.01 -3.15 14.38
N ASP A 118 -5.63 -2.59 15.52
CA ASP A 118 -5.22 -1.19 15.56
C ASP A 118 -3.91 -0.95 14.80
N VAL A 119 -3.98 -0.12 13.76
CA VAL A 119 -2.80 0.27 12.97
C VAL A 119 -1.95 1.24 13.79
N LYS A 120 -0.67 0.92 13.99
CA LYS A 120 0.30 1.86 14.57
C LYS A 120 0.51 3.03 13.61
N LEU A 121 0.34 4.26 14.11
CA LEU A 121 0.47 5.51 13.34
C LEU A 121 1.71 6.31 13.78
N GLY A 122 2.04 7.36 13.01
CA GLY A 122 3.17 8.25 13.26
C GLY A 122 4.26 8.18 12.20
N ARG A 123 3.99 7.52 11.06
CA ARG A 123 4.92 7.50 9.92
C ARG A 123 5.03 8.90 9.32
N ARG A 124 6.17 9.20 8.70
CA ARG A 124 6.41 10.46 8.00
C ARG A 124 6.62 10.20 6.52
N ASP A 125 6.14 11.14 5.71
CA ASP A 125 6.28 11.07 4.26
C ASP A 125 7.73 11.38 3.83
N ALA A 126 8.24 10.56 2.93
CA ALA A 126 9.50 10.79 2.23
C ALA A 126 9.39 12.04 1.35
N ARG A 127 10.54 12.68 1.13
CA ARG A 127 10.68 13.87 0.26
C ARG A 127 11.38 13.58 -1.06
N THR A 128 11.85 12.35 -1.22
CA THR A 128 12.63 11.90 -2.37
C THR A 128 12.23 10.47 -2.70
N ALA A 129 12.31 10.11 -3.99
CA ALA A 129 12.11 8.75 -4.46
C ALA A 129 13.31 8.29 -5.28
N SER A 130 13.53 6.98 -5.31
CA SER A 130 14.54 6.35 -6.17
C SER A 130 14.02 4.99 -6.62
N GLN A 131 14.22 4.67 -7.90
CA GLN A 131 13.82 3.40 -8.49
C GLN A 131 14.77 2.25 -8.14
N ALA A 132 16.02 2.55 -7.79
CA ALA A 132 17.04 1.54 -7.54
C ALA A 132 16.66 0.58 -6.39
N PRO A 133 16.16 1.05 -5.24
CA PRO A 133 15.65 0.15 -4.19
C PRO A 133 14.55 -0.78 -4.72
N ALA A 134 13.56 -0.24 -5.44
CA ALA A 134 12.47 -1.00 -6.04
C ALA A 134 12.96 -2.10 -6.97
N ASN A 135 13.87 -1.77 -7.88
CA ASN A 135 14.37 -2.74 -8.85
C ASN A 135 15.23 -3.86 -8.23
N ASN A 136 15.84 -3.60 -7.07
CA ASN A 136 16.79 -4.55 -6.45
C ASN A 136 16.21 -5.31 -5.25
N SER A 137 15.24 -4.74 -4.53
CA SER A 137 14.75 -5.27 -3.26
C SER A 137 13.49 -6.10 -3.42
N ILE A 138 12.68 -5.79 -4.44
CA ILE A 138 11.43 -6.51 -4.73
C ILE A 138 11.76 -7.79 -5.52
N PRO A 139 11.54 -8.98 -4.93
CA PRO A 139 11.74 -10.23 -5.66
C PRO A 139 10.69 -10.39 -6.76
N THR A 140 11.11 -10.96 -7.89
CA THR A 140 10.23 -11.27 -9.02
C THR A 140 9.40 -12.53 -8.76
N LEU A 141 8.33 -12.72 -9.54
CA LEU A 141 7.51 -13.94 -9.52
C LEU A 141 8.31 -15.22 -9.83
N THR A 142 9.47 -15.09 -10.48
CA THR A 142 10.37 -16.18 -10.83
C THR A 142 11.53 -16.36 -9.83
N SER A 143 11.55 -15.58 -8.75
CA SER A 143 12.60 -15.67 -7.73
C SER A 143 12.53 -16.99 -6.97
N ASN A 144 13.69 -17.61 -6.74
CA ASN A 144 13.77 -18.82 -5.93
C ASN A 144 13.55 -18.54 -4.44
N LEU A 145 13.30 -19.60 -3.66
CA LEU A 145 13.02 -19.52 -2.21
C LEU A 145 14.12 -18.77 -1.44
N ASN A 146 15.40 -18.99 -1.75
CA ASN A 146 16.51 -18.34 -1.05
C ASN A 146 16.52 -16.82 -1.27
N ARG A 147 16.18 -16.37 -2.49
CA ARG A 147 16.01 -14.95 -2.78
C ARG A 147 14.82 -14.35 -2.02
N LEU A 148 13.69 -15.04 -1.98
CA LEU A 148 12.53 -14.60 -1.22
C LEU A 148 12.85 -14.44 0.27
N ILE A 149 13.46 -15.45 0.89
CA ILE A 149 13.87 -15.40 2.30
C ILE A 149 14.84 -14.23 2.55
N SER A 150 15.81 -14.02 1.66
CA SER A 150 16.79 -12.95 1.80
C SER A 150 16.15 -11.55 1.69
N SER A 151 15.22 -11.34 0.76
CA SER A 151 14.50 -10.06 0.61
C SER A 151 13.65 -9.72 1.84
N PHE A 152 12.95 -10.70 2.41
CA PHE A 152 12.14 -10.48 3.62
C PHE A 152 13.03 -10.23 4.85
N ASN A 153 14.10 -11.01 5.01
CA ASN A 153 15.06 -10.79 6.09
C ASN A 153 15.73 -9.41 6.02
N ALA A 154 15.96 -8.86 4.82
CA ALA A 154 16.55 -7.54 4.63
C ALA A 154 15.70 -6.40 5.22
N VAL A 155 14.39 -6.61 5.35
CA VAL A 155 13.45 -5.67 6.00
C VAL A 155 13.01 -6.12 7.39
N GLY A 156 13.71 -7.09 7.98
CA GLY A 156 13.47 -7.57 9.34
C GLY A 156 12.25 -8.50 9.48
N LEU A 157 11.77 -9.09 8.38
CA LEU A 157 10.69 -10.07 8.41
C LEU A 157 11.21 -11.50 8.38
N SER A 158 10.57 -12.37 9.16
CA SER A 158 10.93 -13.78 9.24
C SER A 158 10.38 -14.60 8.07
N THR A 159 10.89 -15.82 7.89
CA THR A 159 10.33 -16.78 6.93
C THR A 159 8.85 -17.08 7.20
N LYS A 160 8.41 -17.02 8.46
CA LYS A 160 6.99 -17.20 8.81
C LYS A 160 6.15 -16.04 8.27
N ASP A 161 6.64 -14.82 8.41
CA ASP A 161 5.96 -13.62 7.88
C ASP A 161 5.89 -13.68 6.35
N MET A 162 6.96 -14.12 5.70
CA MET A 162 6.98 -14.38 4.25
C MET A 162 5.87 -15.34 3.82
N ILE A 163 5.71 -16.47 4.51
CA ILE A 163 4.68 -17.46 4.19
C ILE A 163 3.28 -16.89 4.41
N VAL A 164 3.05 -16.18 5.52
CA VAL A 164 1.74 -15.57 5.83
C VAL A 164 1.37 -14.51 4.78
N LEU A 165 2.31 -13.62 4.44
CA LEU A 165 2.11 -12.56 3.45
C LEU A 165 1.99 -13.11 2.03
N SER A 166 2.65 -14.22 1.71
CA SER A 166 2.51 -14.89 0.41
C SER A 166 1.19 -15.66 0.29
N ARG A 167 0.68 -16.24 1.38
CA ARG A 167 -0.62 -16.93 1.38
C ARG A 167 -1.76 -16.01 1.04
N LEU A 168 -1.70 -14.77 1.54
CA LEU A 168 -2.66 -13.73 1.21
C LEU A 168 -2.76 -13.47 -0.31
N PHE A 169 -1.67 -13.66 -1.04
CA PHE A 169 -1.63 -13.52 -2.50
C PHE A 169 -2.25 -14.73 -3.24
N LEU A 170 -2.29 -15.91 -2.62
CA LEU A 170 -2.78 -17.16 -3.22
C LEU A 170 -4.23 -17.48 -2.86
N SER A 171 -4.81 -16.79 -1.89
CA SER A 171 -6.20 -16.98 -1.44
C SER A 171 -7.22 -16.05 -2.12
N LEU A 172 -6.77 -15.24 -3.08
CA LEU A 172 -7.59 -14.35 -3.93
C LEU A 172 -7.61 -14.88 -5.35
#